data_AF-A0A661I0D6-F1
#
_entry.id   AF-A0A661I0D6-F1
#
_cell.length_a   1.000
_cell.length_b   1.000
_cell.length_c   1.000
_cell.angle_alpha   90.00
_cell.angle_beta   90.00
_cell.angle_gamma   90.00
#
_symmetry.space_group_name_H-M   'P 1'
#
loop_
_entity.id
_entity.type
_entity.pdbx_description
1 polymer ?
#
loop_
_entity_poly.entity_id
_entity_poly.type
_entity_poly.pdbx_seq_one_letter_code
_entity_poly.pdbx_strand_id
1 'polypeptide(L)'
;MKKAYIALVFGLVFMALFIKINHVDIVHCSVESKKFSREHITLPFSHASSGNETYRYTCQVESLIEQTTKIGIAVDEKLLSVKINSNEIDLNMVKKQYGQSQLKDWEKGYFFSIPLLKGENTLEIIGSDAGGRFGISIGQGLSYLEYLFLFIFSIIPIIFGIYSLLFGYLVKSVRHIGLSDFSSVWKKLPFIIILAGIILRLLFLVYIPNTMYQHDMGGHVDSIHYFSERPFEMPQADKSLQFPQQPLYYWMSAIVYSVSADFGFNEHDRIYSIRVMSVVFSIFWLFVGLKLIQLYTRKRLLINIFMAFLSFTPSFVFLSTVVNNDALNALLGIVSIY
;
A
#
# COMPACT_ATOMS: atom_id res chain seq x y z
N MET A 1 -24.17 -12.05 -15.79
CA MET A 1 -23.72 -10.76 -16.36
C MET A 1 -24.57 -9.57 -15.89
N LYS A 2 -25.92 -9.57 -15.98
CA LYS A 2 -26.76 -8.45 -15.50
C LYS A 2 -26.45 -7.99 -14.07
N LYS A 3 -26.34 -8.92 -13.10
CA LYS A 3 -25.98 -8.60 -11.70
C LYS A 3 -24.58 -7.96 -11.55
N ALA A 4 -23.61 -8.39 -12.35
CA ALA A 4 -22.25 -7.84 -12.34
C ALA A 4 -22.22 -6.40 -12.85
N TYR A 5 -23.00 -6.12 -13.91
CA TYR A 5 -23.15 -4.76 -14.44
C TYR A 5 -23.84 -3.83 -13.44
N ILE A 6 -24.90 -4.31 -12.76
CA ILE A 6 -25.56 -3.55 -11.69
C ILE A 6 -24.58 -3.21 -10.56
N ALA A 7 -23.77 -4.18 -10.11
CA ALA A 7 -22.78 -3.95 -9.05
C ALA A 7 -21.72 -2.92 -9.47
N LEU A 8 -21.20 -3.03 -10.71
CA LEU A 8 -20.22 -2.09 -11.25
C LEU A 8 -20.79 -0.66 -11.35
N VAL A 9 -21.97 -0.51 -11.94
CA VAL A 9 -22.64 0.79 -12.09
C VAL A 9 -22.98 1.39 -10.73
N PHE A 10 -23.49 0.58 -9.80
CA PHE A 10 -23.77 1.02 -8.44
C PHE A 10 -22.51 1.58 -7.77
N GLY A 11 -21.40 0.85 -7.81
CA GLY A 11 -20.15 1.29 -7.18
C GLY A 11 -19.59 2.58 -7.79
N LEU A 12 -19.67 2.73 -9.11
CA LEU A 12 -19.23 3.96 -9.80
C LEU A 12 -20.12 5.16 -9.48
N VAL A 13 -21.44 4.98 -9.49
CA VAL A 13 -22.41 6.04 -9.19
C VAL A 13 -22.30 6.46 -7.72
N PHE A 14 -22.18 5.50 -6.80
CA PHE A 14 -21.97 5.79 -5.38
C PHE A 14 -20.68 6.57 -5.17
N MET A 15 -19.55 6.15 -5.78
CA MET A 15 -18.28 6.87 -5.70
C MET A 15 -18.40 8.32 -6.18
N ALA A 16 -19.03 8.55 -7.34
CA ALA A 16 -19.19 9.88 -7.90
C ALA A 16 -20.07 10.77 -7.01
N LEU A 17 -21.19 10.25 -6.51
CA LEU A 17 -22.07 10.98 -5.59
C LEU A 17 -21.38 11.25 -4.25
N PHE A 18 -20.67 10.26 -3.71
CA PHE A 18 -19.95 10.38 -2.45
C PHE A 18 -18.86 11.45 -2.53
N ILE A 19 -18.04 11.42 -3.59
CA ILE A 19 -17.03 12.46 -3.84
C ILE A 19 -17.71 13.81 -3.95
N LYS A 20 -18.75 13.93 -4.79
CA LYS A 20 -19.44 15.21 -5.00
C LYS A 20 -20.04 15.79 -3.72
N ILE A 21 -20.68 14.97 -2.89
CA ILE A 21 -21.37 15.41 -1.66
C ILE A 21 -20.38 15.80 -0.56
N ASN A 22 -19.32 15.02 -0.39
CA ASN A 22 -18.32 15.27 0.65
C ASN A 22 -17.24 16.25 0.19
N HIS A 23 -17.11 16.54 -1.11
CA HIS A 23 -16.15 17.52 -1.58
C HIS A 23 -16.48 18.91 -1.04
N VAL A 24 -15.43 19.63 -0.68
CA VAL A 24 -15.50 20.98 -0.17
C VAL A 24 -14.73 21.88 -1.12
N ASP A 25 -15.42 22.87 -1.68
CA ASP A 25 -14.86 23.78 -2.66
C ASP A 25 -14.25 25.00 -1.95
N ILE A 26 -12.98 25.30 -2.24
CA ILE A 26 -12.32 26.51 -1.76
C ILE A 26 -12.40 27.55 -2.88
N VAL A 27 -13.36 28.47 -2.76
CA VAL A 27 -13.78 29.34 -3.88
C VAL A 27 -12.87 30.56 -4.01
N HIS A 28 -12.67 31.29 -2.90
CA HIS A 28 -11.91 32.54 -2.88
C HIS A 28 -11.02 32.60 -1.66
N CYS A 29 -9.72 32.78 -1.87
CA CYS A 29 -8.77 33.05 -0.80
C CYS A 29 -8.17 34.45 -0.94
N SER A 30 -7.89 35.06 0.20
CA SER A 30 -7.16 36.32 0.28
C SER A 30 -6.12 36.27 1.38
N VAL A 31 -5.03 37.00 1.21
CA VAL A 31 -3.97 37.17 2.21
C VAL A 31 -3.85 38.63 2.60
N GLU A 32 -3.59 38.89 3.88
CA GLU A 32 -3.35 40.21 4.45
C GLU A 32 -2.17 40.15 5.42
N SER A 33 -1.28 41.14 5.39
CA SER A 33 -0.27 41.36 6.43
C SER A 33 -0.24 42.82 6.84
N LYS A 34 0.64 43.17 7.79
CA LYS A 34 0.87 44.58 8.16
C LYS A 34 1.45 45.41 7.01
N LYS A 35 2.11 44.78 6.03
CA LYS A 35 2.82 45.48 4.95
C LYS A 35 2.06 45.57 3.64
N PHE A 36 1.06 44.71 3.42
CA PHE A 36 0.24 44.73 2.21
C PHE A 36 -1.24 44.61 2.53
N SER A 37 -2.04 45.38 1.79
CA SER A 37 -3.50 45.30 1.82
C SER A 37 -3.97 43.93 1.33
N ARG A 38 -5.20 43.56 1.69
CA ARG A 38 -5.83 42.31 1.27
C ARG A 38 -5.68 42.05 -0.23
N GLU A 39 -4.98 40.98 -0.59
CA GLU A 39 -4.77 40.52 -1.96
C GLU A 39 -5.46 39.17 -2.18
N HIS A 40 -6.08 38.99 -3.35
CA HIS A 40 -6.64 37.69 -3.74
C HIS A 40 -5.54 36.73 -4.17
N ILE A 41 -5.62 35.48 -3.71
CA ILE A 41 -4.62 34.45 -3.97
C ILE A 41 -5.24 33.17 -4.51
N THR A 42 -4.49 32.46 -5.34
CA THR A 42 -4.79 31.10 -5.78
C THR A 42 -3.97 30.10 -4.98
N LEU A 43 -4.58 28.99 -4.56
CA LEU A 43 -3.89 27.93 -3.83
C LEU A 43 -3.27 26.88 -4.78
N PRO A 44 -2.11 26.30 -4.43
CA PRO A 44 -1.22 26.72 -3.35
C PRO A 44 -0.58 28.08 -3.65
N PHE A 45 -0.41 28.90 -2.61
CA PHE A 45 0.17 30.24 -2.75
C PHE A 45 1.59 30.25 -2.17
N SER A 46 2.52 30.92 -2.85
CA SER A 46 3.86 31.19 -2.33
C SER A 46 4.36 32.54 -2.82
N HIS A 47 5.01 33.30 -1.93
CA HIS A 47 5.58 34.60 -2.26
C HIS A 47 6.85 34.84 -1.44
N ALA A 48 7.73 35.70 -1.93
CA ALA A 48 8.93 36.09 -1.18
C ALA A 48 8.55 37.05 -0.03
N SER A 49 9.16 36.85 1.13
CA SER A 49 9.01 37.70 2.31
C SER A 49 10.37 38.20 2.78
N SER A 50 10.41 39.46 3.21
CA SER A 50 11.65 40.16 3.60
C SER A 50 11.87 40.21 5.11
N GLY A 51 11.09 39.49 5.93
CA GLY A 51 11.34 39.42 7.37
C GLY A 51 10.25 38.75 8.18
N ASN A 52 10.36 38.88 9.50
CA ASN A 52 9.45 38.24 10.44
C ASN A 52 8.06 38.93 10.42
N GLU A 53 7.07 38.27 9.83
CA GLU A 53 5.72 38.80 9.63
C GLU A 53 4.64 37.79 9.99
N THR A 54 3.44 38.31 10.24
CA THR A 54 2.25 37.50 10.45
C THR A 54 1.29 37.72 9.31
N TYR A 55 0.83 36.61 8.75
CA TYR A 55 -0.02 36.55 7.57
C TYR A 55 -1.39 36.03 8.00
N ARG A 56 -2.44 36.77 7.64
CA ARG A 56 -3.84 36.38 7.81
C ARG A 56 -4.36 35.93 6.45
N TYR A 57 -4.69 34.65 6.34
CA TYR A 57 -5.37 34.08 5.20
C TYR A 57 -6.85 33.97 5.51
N THR A 58 -7.70 34.38 4.58
CA THR A 58 -9.15 34.21 4.66
C THR A 58 -9.63 33.51 3.40
N CYS A 59 -10.21 32.33 3.55
CA CYS A 59 -10.73 31.53 2.46
C CYS A 59 -12.24 31.30 2.64
N GLN A 60 -13.00 31.47 1.56
CA GLN A 60 -14.39 31.04 1.47
C GLN A 60 -14.44 29.58 1.06
N VAL A 61 -15.16 28.80 1.86
CA VAL A 61 -15.25 27.35 1.80
C VAL A 61 -16.71 26.98 1.63
N GLU A 62 -17.08 26.39 0.51
CA GLU A 62 -18.45 25.99 0.21
C GLU A 62 -18.65 24.50 0.50
N SER A 63 -19.73 24.17 1.22
CA SER A 63 -20.10 22.80 1.55
C SER A 63 -21.56 22.51 1.16
N LEU A 64 -21.80 21.44 0.38
CA LEU A 64 -23.15 21.08 -0.07
C LEU A 64 -24.06 20.59 1.07
N ILE A 65 -23.47 20.11 2.15
CA ILE A 65 -24.14 19.58 3.35
C ILE A 65 -23.48 20.12 4.60
N GLU A 66 -24.17 20.04 5.73
CA GLU A 66 -23.54 20.21 7.04
C GLU A 66 -22.71 18.96 7.35
N GLN A 67 -21.42 19.15 7.61
CA GLN A 67 -20.47 18.04 7.81
C GLN A 67 -19.24 18.48 8.60
N THR A 68 -18.58 17.53 9.24
CA THR A 68 -17.23 17.73 9.79
C THR A 68 -16.23 17.09 8.85
N THR A 69 -15.40 17.89 8.20
CA THR A 69 -14.41 17.41 7.22
C THR A 69 -12.99 17.57 7.74
N LYS A 70 -12.06 16.78 7.21
CA LYS A 70 -10.63 16.97 7.50
C LYS A 70 -10.01 17.93 6.50
N ILE A 71 -9.53 19.07 6.97
CA ILE A 71 -8.79 20.04 6.15
C ILE A 71 -7.33 20.02 6.57
N GLY A 72 -6.45 19.66 5.64
CA GLY A 72 -5.01 19.80 5.75
C GLY A 72 -4.60 21.24 5.49
N ILE A 73 -3.86 21.83 6.41
CA ILE A 73 -3.33 23.20 6.30
C ILE A 73 -1.82 23.12 6.49
N ALA A 74 -1.08 23.57 5.49
CA ALA A 74 0.36 23.76 5.55
C ALA A 74 0.68 25.25 5.43
N VAL A 75 1.44 25.76 6.41
CA VAL A 75 1.99 27.12 6.42
C VAL A 75 3.49 27.00 6.67
N ASP A 76 4.26 27.92 6.10
CA ASP A 76 5.72 27.84 6.01
C ASP A 76 6.45 27.65 7.36
N GLU A 77 6.31 28.60 8.29
CA GLU A 77 7.10 28.54 9.53
C GLU A 77 6.29 28.08 10.73
N LYS A 78 5.18 28.77 11.05
CA LYS A 78 4.38 28.40 12.22
C LYS A 78 2.92 28.78 12.06
N LEU A 79 2.05 27.82 12.34
CA LEU A 79 0.61 28.04 12.45
C LEU A 79 0.26 28.58 13.84
N LEU A 80 -0.39 29.74 13.89
CA LEU A 80 -0.71 30.47 15.12
C LEU A 80 -2.18 30.32 15.55
N SER A 81 -3.12 30.43 14.60
CA SER A 81 -4.56 30.30 14.87
C SER A 81 -5.29 29.80 13.61
N VAL A 82 -6.37 29.06 13.82
CA VAL A 82 -7.31 28.64 12.77
C VAL A 82 -8.71 28.89 13.30
N LYS A 83 -9.55 29.56 12.52
CA LYS A 83 -10.96 29.83 12.85
C LYS A 83 -11.86 29.43 11.71
N ILE A 84 -13.05 28.94 12.04
CA ILE A 84 -14.12 28.64 11.10
C ILE A 84 -15.38 29.38 11.52
N ASN A 85 -15.96 30.20 10.65
CA ASN A 85 -17.15 31.01 10.95
C ASN A 85 -17.01 31.78 12.27
N SER A 86 -15.85 32.43 12.46
CA SER A 86 -15.45 33.14 13.68
C SER A 86 -15.20 32.30 14.94
N ASN A 87 -15.45 30.98 14.91
CA ASN A 87 -15.14 30.07 16.02
C ASN A 87 -13.69 29.58 15.94
N GLU A 88 -12.95 29.68 17.04
CA GLU A 88 -11.56 29.25 17.10
C GLU A 88 -11.43 27.73 17.28
N ILE A 89 -10.54 27.12 16.50
CA ILE A 89 -10.24 25.68 16.56
C ILE A 89 -9.11 25.46 17.58
N ASP A 90 -9.30 24.54 18.52
CA ASP A 90 -8.29 24.23 19.53
C ASP A 90 -7.05 23.55 18.93
N LEU A 91 -5.97 24.33 18.76
CA LEU A 91 -4.70 23.86 18.25
C LEU A 91 -4.00 22.86 19.20
N ASN A 92 -4.36 22.80 20.48
CA ASN A 92 -3.70 21.89 21.43
C ASN A 92 -4.05 20.44 21.16
N MET A 93 -5.26 20.15 20.67
CA MET A 93 -5.63 18.80 20.24
C MET A 93 -4.76 18.34 19.08
N VAL A 94 -4.52 19.22 18.10
CA VAL A 94 -3.68 18.92 16.92
C VAL A 94 -2.22 18.76 17.34
N LYS A 95 -1.68 19.67 18.17
CA LYS A 95 -0.34 19.53 18.75
C LYS A 95 -0.13 18.17 19.43
N LYS A 96 -1.10 17.75 20.26
CA LYS A 96 -1.08 16.45 20.95
C LYS A 96 -1.13 15.28 19.96
N GLN A 97 -1.97 15.36 18.92
CA GLN A 97 -2.08 14.33 17.90
C GLN A 97 -0.76 14.09 17.15
N TYR A 98 -0.01 15.16 16.86
CA TYR A 98 1.26 15.07 16.13
C TYR A 98 2.49 14.99 17.04
N GLY A 99 2.31 14.99 18.37
CA GLY A 99 3.42 14.98 19.33
C GLY A 99 4.31 16.23 19.25
N GLN A 100 3.75 17.37 18.84
CA GLN A 100 4.49 18.61 18.60
C GLN A 100 4.16 19.66 19.66
N SER A 101 5.15 20.40 20.15
CA SER A 101 4.92 21.58 21.00
C SER A 101 4.49 22.81 20.19
N GLN A 102 4.87 22.85 18.91
CA GLN A 102 4.57 23.92 17.96
C GLN A 102 4.25 23.33 16.59
N LEU A 103 3.33 23.95 15.85
CA LEU A 103 2.90 23.50 14.54
C LEU A 103 3.77 24.18 13.45
N LYS A 104 4.92 23.56 13.11
CA LYS A 104 5.98 24.10 12.22
C LYS A 104 6.36 23.22 11.01
N ASP A 105 5.54 22.25 10.65
CA ASP A 105 5.83 21.31 9.56
C ASP A 105 5.11 21.76 8.27
N TRP A 106 5.79 22.54 7.44
CA TRP A 106 5.25 23.00 6.16
C TRP A 106 5.22 21.92 5.08
N GLU A 107 6.09 20.91 5.17
CA GLU A 107 6.16 19.82 4.18
C GLU A 107 4.93 18.92 4.29
N LYS A 108 4.51 18.58 5.51
CA LYS A 108 3.38 17.69 5.76
C LYS A 108 2.09 18.42 6.08
N GLY A 109 2.19 19.64 6.62
CA GLY A 109 1.06 20.35 7.18
C GLY A 109 0.40 19.62 8.35
N TYR A 110 -0.77 20.11 8.75
CA TYR A 110 -1.56 19.52 9.83
C TYR A 110 -3.01 19.38 9.41
N PHE A 111 -3.64 18.27 9.81
CA PHE A 111 -5.06 18.03 9.53
C PHE A 111 -5.94 18.49 10.69
N PHE A 112 -6.97 19.26 10.37
CA PHE A 112 -7.96 19.79 11.29
C PHE A 112 -9.32 19.18 10.98
N SER A 113 -10.06 18.76 12.01
CA SER A 113 -11.47 18.40 11.88
C SER A 113 -12.30 19.68 11.97
N ILE A 114 -12.80 20.17 10.84
CA ILE A 114 -13.49 21.47 10.74
C ILE A 114 -15.00 21.23 10.54
N PRO A 115 -15.87 21.68 11.46
CA PRO A 115 -17.31 21.65 11.25
C PRO A 115 -17.70 22.73 10.23
N LEU A 116 -18.32 22.31 9.13
CA LEU A 116 -18.82 23.17 8.07
C LEU A 116 -20.34 23.17 8.09
N LEU A 117 -20.92 24.36 8.00
CA LEU A 117 -22.34 24.55 7.73
C LEU A 117 -22.60 24.31 6.25
N LYS A 118 -23.84 23.98 5.90
CA LYS A 118 -24.27 23.95 4.51
C LYS A 118 -24.22 25.36 3.91
N GLY A 119 -23.58 25.50 2.74
CA GLY A 119 -23.36 26.76 2.04
C GLY A 119 -21.96 27.32 2.28
N GLU A 120 -21.86 28.65 2.33
CA GLU A 120 -20.60 29.37 2.50
C GLU A 120 -20.10 29.34 3.95
N ASN A 121 -18.82 29.08 4.13
CA ASN A 121 -18.11 29.12 5.39
C ASN A 121 -16.85 29.96 5.24
N THR A 122 -16.46 30.69 6.28
CA THR A 122 -15.22 31.49 6.27
C THR A 122 -14.15 30.83 7.13
N LEU A 123 -13.09 30.35 6.47
CA LEU A 123 -11.89 29.80 7.10
C LEU A 123 -10.82 30.89 7.22
N GLU A 124 -10.44 31.22 8.45
CA GLU A 124 -9.38 32.18 8.75
C GLU A 124 -8.17 31.45 9.33
N ILE A 125 -6.99 31.70 8.77
CA ILE A 125 -5.73 31.05 9.15
C ILE A 125 -4.71 32.15 9.43
N ILE A 126 -4.06 32.09 10.59
CA ILE A 126 -3.00 33.01 10.96
C ILE A 126 -1.70 32.22 11.09
N GLY A 127 -0.70 32.58 10.29
CA GLY A 127 0.64 32.01 10.35
C GLY A 127 1.70 33.08 10.54
N SER A 128 2.82 32.75 11.19
CA SER A 128 4.03 33.57 11.13
C SER A 128 5.00 33.01 10.10
N ASP A 129 5.81 33.88 9.52
CA ASP A 129 6.95 33.59 8.66
C ASP A 129 8.14 34.41 9.16
N ALA A 130 9.35 33.84 9.12
CA ALA A 130 10.59 34.46 9.60
C ALA A 130 11.40 35.14 8.48
N GLY A 131 10.92 35.09 7.24
CA GLY A 131 11.56 35.61 6.04
C GLY A 131 11.98 34.49 5.09
N GLY A 132 12.14 34.81 3.79
CA GLY A 132 12.42 33.82 2.76
C GLY A 132 11.24 33.65 1.81
N ARG A 133 10.71 32.43 1.68
CA ARG A 133 9.54 32.15 0.84
C ARG A 133 8.40 31.63 1.72
N PHE A 134 7.44 32.49 1.99
CA PHE A 134 6.23 32.06 2.69
C PHE A 134 5.22 31.46 1.73
N GLY A 135 4.33 30.63 2.26
CA GLY A 135 3.25 30.05 1.47
C GLY A 135 2.17 29.42 2.33
N ILE A 136 1.05 29.11 1.66
CA ILE A 136 -0.06 28.35 2.23
C ILE A 136 -0.57 27.33 1.23
N SER A 137 -0.81 26.13 1.73
CA SER A 137 -1.54 25.08 1.01
C SER A 137 -2.68 24.59 1.89
N ILE A 138 -3.85 24.46 1.27
CA ILE A 138 -5.05 23.92 1.91
C ILE A 138 -5.56 22.77 1.03
N GLY A 139 -5.78 21.61 1.64
CA GLY A 139 -6.31 20.45 0.94
C GLY A 139 -7.31 19.70 1.80
N GLN A 140 -8.29 19.06 1.17
CA GLN A 140 -9.21 18.18 1.87
C GLN A 140 -8.60 16.79 2.03
N GLY A 141 -8.60 16.27 3.24
CA GLY A 141 -8.32 14.86 3.53
C GLY A 141 -9.62 14.09 3.73
N LEU A 142 -9.62 12.80 3.39
CA LEU A 142 -10.70 11.89 3.77
C LEU A 142 -10.43 11.35 5.19
N SER A 143 -11.46 11.28 6.00
CA SER A 143 -11.48 10.55 7.25
C SER A 143 -11.44 9.04 7.01
N TYR A 144 -11.07 8.30 8.06
CA TYR A 144 -11.05 6.85 8.01
C TYR A 144 -12.42 6.25 7.65
N LEU A 145 -13.50 6.82 8.19
CA LEU A 145 -14.86 6.37 7.89
C LEU A 145 -15.23 6.62 6.42
N GLU A 146 -14.83 7.74 5.85
CA GLU A 146 -15.06 8.03 4.44
C GLU A 146 -14.29 7.07 3.53
N TYR A 147 -13.03 6.76 3.86
CA TYR A 147 -12.28 5.71 3.16
C TYR A 147 -12.97 4.34 3.25
N LEU A 148 -13.47 3.98 4.43
CA LEU A 148 -14.18 2.73 4.64
C LEU A 148 -15.48 2.66 3.82
N PHE A 149 -16.26 3.74 3.79
CA PHE A 149 -17.47 3.84 2.97
C PHE A 149 -17.15 3.72 1.48
N LEU A 150 -16.16 4.44 0.99
CA LEU A 150 -15.70 4.33 -0.41
C LEU A 150 -15.22 2.90 -0.73
N PHE A 151 -14.50 2.25 0.19
CA PHE A 151 -14.03 0.89 -0.01
C PHE A 151 -15.17 -0.12 -0.12
N ILE A 152 -16.12 -0.09 0.83
CA ILE A 152 -17.22 -1.05 0.90
C ILE A 152 -18.24 -0.84 -0.22
N PHE A 153 -18.64 0.41 -0.46
CA PHE A 153 -19.76 0.72 -1.37
C PHE A 153 -19.33 1.04 -2.80
N SER A 154 -18.05 1.36 -3.03
CA SER A 154 -17.52 1.60 -4.38
C SER A 154 -16.54 0.51 -4.81
N ILE A 155 -15.43 0.37 -4.09
CA ILE A 155 -14.29 -0.43 -4.55
C ILE A 155 -14.67 -1.91 -4.65
N ILE A 156 -15.27 -2.50 -3.61
CA ILE A 156 -15.68 -3.91 -3.61
C ILE A 156 -16.67 -4.22 -4.76
N PRO A 157 -17.78 -3.47 -4.95
CA PRO A 157 -18.70 -3.71 -6.06
C PRO A 157 -18.07 -3.54 -7.45
N ILE A 158 -17.18 -2.57 -7.64
CA ILE A 158 -16.46 -2.36 -8.90
C ILE A 158 -15.58 -3.58 -9.20
N ILE A 159 -14.76 -3.99 -8.24
CA ILE A 159 -13.86 -5.15 -8.38
C ILE A 159 -14.68 -6.42 -8.66
N PHE A 160 -15.73 -6.67 -7.87
CA PHE A 160 -16.62 -7.81 -8.04
C PHE A 160 -17.30 -7.81 -9.42
N GLY A 161 -17.76 -6.63 -9.87
CA GLY A 161 -18.37 -6.43 -11.19
C GLY A 161 -17.40 -6.77 -12.32
N ILE A 162 -16.18 -6.22 -12.27
CA ILE A 162 -15.11 -6.50 -13.24
C ILE A 162 -14.79 -8.00 -13.29
N TYR A 163 -14.49 -8.61 -12.14
CA TYR A 163 -14.15 -10.03 -12.09
C TYR A 163 -15.29 -10.92 -12.60
N SER A 164 -16.54 -10.62 -12.24
CA SER A 164 -17.70 -11.38 -12.70
C SER A 164 -17.92 -11.26 -14.21
N LEU A 165 -17.61 -10.11 -14.81
CA LEU A 165 -17.66 -9.91 -16.26
C LEU A 165 -16.53 -10.66 -16.96
N LEU A 166 -15.30 -10.56 -16.47
CA LEU A 166 -14.14 -11.29 -17.00
C LEU A 166 -14.36 -12.81 -16.91
N PHE A 167 -14.84 -13.30 -15.76
CA PHE A 167 -15.17 -14.71 -15.57
C PHE A 167 -16.31 -15.16 -16.48
N GLY A 168 -17.36 -14.35 -16.62
CA GLY A 168 -18.46 -14.63 -17.54
C GLY A 168 -17.99 -14.72 -19.00
N TYR A 169 -17.08 -13.83 -19.41
CA TYR A 169 -16.45 -13.87 -20.73
C TYR A 169 -15.60 -15.13 -20.91
N LEU A 170 -14.76 -15.46 -19.93
CA LEU A 170 -13.95 -16.68 -19.92
C LEU A 170 -14.82 -17.93 -20.11
N VAL A 171 -15.89 -18.08 -19.33
CA VAL A 171 -16.81 -19.23 -19.42
C VAL A 171 -17.48 -19.30 -20.79
N LYS A 172 -17.87 -18.15 -21.37
CA LYS A 172 -18.47 -18.09 -22.72
C LYS A 172 -17.46 -18.51 -23.80
N SER A 173 -16.23 -18.00 -23.70
CA SER A 173 -15.13 -18.34 -24.62
C SER A 173 -14.78 -19.83 -24.55
N VAL A 174 -14.71 -20.40 -23.34
CA VAL A 174 -14.46 -21.84 -23.12
C VAL A 174 -15.61 -22.71 -23.67
N ARG A 175 -16.86 -22.23 -23.65
CA ARG A 175 -18.00 -22.96 -24.24
C ARG A 175 -18.01 -22.98 -25.77
N HIS A 176 -17.47 -21.95 -26.42
CA HIS A 176 -17.38 -21.90 -27.90
C HIS A 176 -16.22 -22.73 -28.45
N ILE A 177 -15.17 -22.93 -27.66
CA ILE A 177 -14.06 -23.81 -28.00
C ILE A 177 -14.49 -25.23 -27.61
N GLY A 178 -15.09 -25.96 -28.55
CA GLY A 178 -15.60 -27.32 -28.35
C GLY A 178 -14.66 -28.19 -27.50
N LEU A 179 -15.13 -28.60 -26.32
CA LEU A 179 -14.34 -29.31 -25.30
C LEU A 179 -13.92 -30.74 -25.70
N SER A 180 -14.33 -31.22 -26.88
CA SER A 180 -14.04 -32.58 -27.37
C SER A 180 -12.59 -32.76 -27.83
N ASP A 181 -11.95 -31.73 -28.40
CA ASP A 181 -10.59 -31.86 -28.97
C ASP A 181 -9.45 -31.61 -27.97
N PHE A 182 -9.75 -31.10 -26.78
CA PHE A 182 -8.72 -30.66 -25.83
C PHE A 182 -8.29 -31.71 -24.79
N SER A 183 -8.84 -32.93 -24.81
CA SER A 183 -8.66 -33.92 -23.71
C SER A 183 -7.19 -34.24 -23.37
N SER A 184 -6.28 -34.13 -24.34
CA SER A 184 -4.84 -34.29 -24.16
C SER A 184 -4.19 -33.08 -23.47
N VAL A 185 -4.58 -31.86 -23.84
CA VAL A 185 -4.06 -30.61 -23.26
C VAL A 185 -4.51 -30.46 -21.81
N TRP A 186 -5.76 -30.78 -21.47
CA TRP A 186 -6.28 -30.71 -20.10
C TRP A 186 -5.53 -31.61 -19.11
N LYS A 187 -4.92 -32.71 -19.58
CA LYS A 187 -4.07 -33.58 -18.75
C LYS A 187 -2.71 -32.94 -18.43
N LYS A 188 -2.17 -32.16 -19.36
CA LYS A 188 -0.88 -31.47 -19.24
C LYS A 188 -0.99 -30.06 -18.66
N LEU A 189 -2.18 -29.47 -18.64
CA LEU A 189 -2.42 -28.09 -18.24
C LEU A 189 -1.91 -27.73 -16.82
N PRO A 190 -2.03 -28.56 -15.77
CA PRO A 190 -1.42 -28.25 -14.47
C PRO A 190 0.10 -28.04 -14.56
N PHE A 191 0.80 -28.84 -15.38
CA PHE A 191 2.25 -28.71 -15.56
C PHE A 191 2.61 -27.46 -16.37
N ILE A 192 1.79 -27.09 -17.35
CA ILE A 192 1.95 -25.83 -18.10
C ILE A 192 1.76 -24.63 -17.15
N ILE A 193 0.76 -24.68 -16.27
CA ILE A 193 0.52 -23.66 -15.25
C ILE A 193 1.71 -23.55 -14.29
N ILE A 194 2.21 -24.68 -13.79
CA ILE A 194 3.41 -24.70 -12.93
C ILE A 194 4.60 -24.09 -13.66
N LEU A 195 4.88 -24.52 -14.90
CA LEU A 195 6.00 -24.02 -15.69
C LEU A 195 5.91 -22.50 -15.89
N ALA A 196 4.74 -22.00 -16.27
CA ALA A 196 4.51 -20.55 -16.39
C ALA A 196 4.67 -19.82 -15.05
N GLY A 197 4.24 -20.41 -13.94
CA GLY A 197 4.45 -19.90 -12.60
C GLY A 197 5.93 -19.87 -12.17
N ILE A 198 6.73 -20.86 -12.58
CA ILE A 198 8.18 -20.90 -12.37
C ILE A 198 8.85 -19.78 -13.16
N ILE A 199 8.52 -19.65 -14.45
CA ILE A 199 9.06 -18.60 -15.33
C ILE A 199 8.75 -17.23 -14.72
N LEU A 200 7.52 -16.99 -14.26
CA LEU A 200 7.14 -15.72 -13.64
C LEU A 200 7.99 -15.40 -12.39
N ARG A 201 8.29 -16.38 -11.53
CA ARG A 201 9.15 -16.19 -10.35
C ARG A 201 10.59 -15.88 -10.74
N LEU A 202 11.11 -16.55 -11.76
CA LEU A 202 12.46 -16.27 -12.28
C LEU A 202 12.55 -14.87 -12.90
N LEU A 203 11.53 -14.44 -13.65
CA LEU A 203 11.44 -13.07 -14.15
C LEU A 203 11.39 -12.05 -13.01
N PHE A 204 10.62 -12.32 -11.96
CA PHE A 204 10.57 -11.46 -10.78
C PHE A 204 11.89 -11.41 -10.01
N LEU A 205 12.59 -12.55 -9.89
CA LEU A 205 13.90 -12.63 -9.23
C LEU A 205 14.92 -11.70 -9.93
N VAL A 206 14.93 -11.71 -11.26
CA VAL A 206 15.83 -10.88 -12.08
C VAL A 206 15.37 -9.42 -12.11
N TYR A 207 14.06 -9.17 -12.17
CA TYR A 207 13.52 -7.82 -12.34
C TYR A 207 13.53 -6.99 -11.04
N ILE A 208 13.28 -7.62 -9.89
CA ILE A 208 13.23 -6.92 -8.59
C ILE A 208 14.64 -6.86 -7.99
N PRO A 209 15.22 -5.65 -7.79
CA PRO A 209 16.51 -5.49 -7.13
C PRO A 209 16.51 -5.96 -5.68
N ASN A 210 17.68 -6.37 -5.16
CA ASN A 210 17.86 -6.84 -3.78
C ASN A 210 17.43 -5.82 -2.71
N THR A 211 17.38 -4.53 -3.04
CA THR A 211 17.13 -3.43 -2.10
C THR A 211 15.72 -2.85 -2.18
N MET A 212 14.89 -3.32 -3.11
CA MET A 212 13.59 -2.70 -3.41
C MET A 212 12.44 -3.51 -2.78
N TYR A 213 11.52 -2.83 -2.08
CA TYR A 213 10.26 -3.37 -1.55
C TYR A 213 10.36 -4.50 -0.51
N GLN A 214 11.51 -4.71 0.12
CA GLN A 214 11.67 -5.75 1.14
C GLN A 214 11.56 -5.15 2.55
N HIS A 215 10.36 -5.18 3.13
CA HIS A 215 10.16 -4.88 4.55
C HIS A 215 11.00 -5.87 5.38
N ASP A 216 11.68 -5.40 6.42
CA ASP A 216 12.50 -6.20 7.35
C ASP A 216 13.70 -6.97 6.79
N MET A 217 14.07 -6.77 5.51
CA MET A 217 15.20 -7.46 4.88
C MET A 217 16.50 -7.33 5.67
N GLY A 218 16.80 -6.13 6.17
CA GLY A 218 17.99 -5.90 6.98
C GLY A 218 18.07 -6.83 8.19
N GLY A 219 16.98 -6.97 8.94
CA GLY A 219 16.96 -7.86 10.10
C GLY A 219 17.05 -9.34 9.72
N HIS A 220 16.44 -9.76 8.61
CA HIS A 220 16.61 -11.13 8.12
C HIS A 220 18.06 -11.42 7.74
N VAL A 221 18.71 -10.47 7.05
CA VAL A 221 20.13 -10.58 6.67
C VAL A 221 21.02 -10.61 7.91
N ASP A 222 20.76 -9.78 8.92
CA ASP A 222 21.48 -9.81 10.20
C ASP A 222 21.40 -11.20 10.86
N SER A 223 20.22 -11.83 10.86
CA SER A 223 20.06 -13.19 11.38
C SER A 223 20.89 -14.20 10.61
N ILE A 224 20.92 -14.09 9.29
CA ILE A 224 21.69 -14.99 8.42
C ILE A 224 23.19 -14.82 8.69
N HIS A 225 23.68 -13.58 8.76
CA HIS A 225 25.07 -13.29 9.13
C HIS A 225 25.41 -13.87 10.51
N TYR A 226 24.57 -13.62 11.51
CA TYR A 226 24.78 -14.15 12.86
C TYR A 226 24.94 -15.67 12.87
N PHE A 227 24.03 -16.41 12.22
CA PHE A 227 24.11 -17.86 12.17
C PHE A 227 25.22 -18.38 11.25
N SER A 228 25.69 -17.59 10.29
CA SER A 228 26.85 -17.95 9.46
C SER A 228 28.16 -17.92 10.25
N GLU A 229 28.28 -16.99 11.22
CA GLU A 229 29.44 -16.85 12.10
C GLU A 229 29.36 -17.74 13.34
N ARG A 230 28.14 -17.94 13.87
CA ARG A 230 27.88 -18.70 15.10
C ARG A 230 26.81 -19.77 14.85
N PRO A 231 27.16 -20.87 14.17
CA PRO A 231 26.22 -21.97 13.94
C PRO A 231 25.72 -22.51 15.29
N PHE A 232 24.41 -22.78 15.38
CA PHE A 232 23.76 -23.39 16.56
C PHE A 232 23.69 -22.54 17.84
N GLU A 233 24.25 -21.33 17.87
CA GLU A 233 24.01 -20.38 18.96
C GLU A 233 22.73 -19.59 18.70
N MET A 234 21.88 -19.41 19.72
CA MET A 234 20.67 -18.61 19.58
C MET A 234 20.99 -17.13 19.81
N PRO A 235 20.58 -16.23 18.89
CA PRO A 235 20.78 -14.81 19.08
C PRO A 235 19.93 -14.27 20.23
N GLN A 236 20.45 -13.24 20.91
CA GLN A 236 19.68 -12.54 21.95
C GLN A 236 18.60 -11.67 21.30
N ALA A 237 17.34 -11.84 21.71
CA ALA A 237 16.17 -11.22 21.07
C ALA A 237 16.20 -9.69 20.95
N ASP A 238 16.97 -9.00 21.78
CA ASP A 238 17.09 -7.54 21.84
C ASP A 238 18.10 -6.95 20.83
N LYS A 239 18.91 -7.80 20.17
CA LYS A 239 20.00 -7.34 19.30
C LYS A 239 19.60 -7.04 17.85
N SER A 240 18.48 -7.58 17.37
CA SER A 240 17.89 -7.23 16.07
C SER A 240 16.41 -7.60 16.06
N LEU A 241 15.60 -6.86 15.31
CA LEU A 241 14.14 -7.01 15.26
C LEU A 241 13.70 -8.41 14.78
N GLN A 242 14.54 -9.13 14.03
CA GLN A 242 14.21 -10.44 13.47
C GLN A 242 14.85 -11.62 14.23
N PHE A 243 15.64 -11.36 15.27
CA PHE A 243 16.23 -12.42 16.10
C PHE A 243 15.21 -13.29 16.87
N PRO A 244 14.02 -12.78 17.25
CA PRO A 244 12.97 -13.62 17.86
C PRO A 244 12.28 -14.62 16.91
N GLN A 245 12.63 -14.66 15.62
CA GLN A 245 11.99 -15.55 14.65
C GLN A 245 12.49 -17.01 14.73
N GLN A 246 11.71 -17.95 14.16
CA GLN A 246 12.09 -19.37 14.15
C GLN A 246 13.37 -19.60 13.32
N PRO A 247 14.34 -20.39 13.82
CA PRO A 247 15.72 -20.39 13.32
C PRO A 247 15.93 -21.15 11.99
N LEU A 248 15.02 -22.06 11.62
CA LEU A 248 15.27 -23.03 10.54
C LEU A 248 15.61 -22.36 9.19
N TYR A 249 14.82 -21.36 8.78
CA TYR A 249 15.09 -20.63 7.54
C TYR A 249 16.47 -19.97 7.55
N TYR A 250 16.84 -19.37 8.69
CA TYR A 250 18.09 -18.63 8.83
C TYR A 250 19.30 -19.56 8.87
N TRP A 251 19.19 -20.72 9.50
CA TRP A 251 20.23 -21.75 9.44
C TRP A 251 20.45 -22.25 8.02
N MET A 252 19.38 -22.56 7.27
CA MET A 252 19.51 -22.99 5.87
C MET A 252 20.12 -21.89 5.00
N SER A 253 19.67 -20.65 5.18
CA SER A 253 20.19 -19.48 4.46
C SER A 253 21.65 -19.21 4.82
N ALA A 254 22.05 -19.37 6.09
CA ALA A 254 23.42 -19.20 6.56
C ALA A 254 24.36 -20.22 5.91
N ILE A 255 23.93 -21.47 5.73
CA ILE A 255 24.71 -22.48 4.99
C ILE A 255 24.91 -22.03 3.54
N VAL A 256 23.85 -21.61 2.84
CA VAL A 256 23.94 -21.12 1.45
C VAL A 256 24.85 -19.90 1.36
N TYR A 257 24.76 -19.00 2.35
CA TYR A 257 25.54 -17.79 2.44
C TYR A 257 27.04 -18.08 2.64
N SER A 258 27.39 -18.94 3.60
CA SER A 258 28.78 -19.35 3.86
C SER A 258 29.38 -20.09 2.67
N VAL A 259 28.66 -21.05 2.07
CA VAL A 259 29.11 -21.75 0.88
C VAL A 259 29.34 -20.79 -0.29
N SER A 260 28.46 -19.80 -0.46
CA SER A 260 28.64 -18.77 -1.50
C SER A 260 29.90 -17.92 -1.26
N ALA A 261 30.25 -17.66 0.01
CA ALA A 261 31.50 -16.97 0.37
C ALA A 261 32.73 -17.80 0.00
N ASP A 262 32.70 -19.13 0.20
CA ASP A 262 33.79 -20.04 -0.18
C ASP A 262 34.05 -20.04 -1.70
N PHE A 263 33.03 -19.75 -2.51
CA PHE A 263 33.16 -19.55 -3.96
C PHE A 263 33.66 -18.15 -4.37
N GLY A 264 33.97 -17.29 -3.40
CA GLY A 264 34.46 -15.94 -3.65
C GLY A 264 33.39 -14.93 -4.05
N PHE A 265 32.11 -15.23 -3.80
CA PHE A 265 31.01 -14.30 -4.10
C PHE A 265 31.04 -13.11 -3.15
N ASN A 266 30.80 -11.90 -3.68
CA ASN A 266 30.67 -10.69 -2.88
C ASN A 266 29.36 -10.69 -2.07
N GLU A 267 29.15 -9.72 -1.18
CA GLU A 267 27.92 -9.59 -0.38
C GLU A 267 26.64 -9.65 -1.22
N HIS A 268 26.59 -8.87 -2.30
CA HIS A 268 25.41 -8.78 -3.16
C HIS A 268 25.05 -10.13 -3.78
N ASP A 269 26.05 -10.86 -4.25
CA ASP A 269 25.86 -12.17 -4.90
C ASP A 269 25.48 -13.26 -3.90
N ARG A 270 26.00 -13.19 -2.66
CA ARG A 270 25.61 -14.09 -1.57
C ARG A 270 24.14 -13.89 -1.16
N ILE A 271 23.69 -12.65 -1.07
CA ILE A 271 22.27 -12.33 -0.84
C ILE A 271 21.40 -12.81 -2.01
N TYR A 272 21.88 -12.66 -3.24
CA TYR A 272 21.18 -13.18 -4.42
C TYR A 272 21.02 -14.71 -4.37
N SER A 273 22.03 -15.46 -3.93
CA SER A 273 21.94 -16.92 -3.71
C SER A 273 20.84 -17.31 -2.72
N ILE A 274 20.63 -16.52 -1.65
CA ILE A 274 19.54 -16.75 -0.69
C ILE A 274 18.18 -16.53 -1.35
N ARG A 275 18.03 -15.50 -2.20
CA ARG A 275 16.79 -15.29 -2.97
C ARG A 275 16.50 -16.45 -3.93
N VAL A 276 17.54 -17.01 -4.56
CA VAL A 276 17.41 -18.23 -5.38
C VAL A 276 16.89 -19.39 -4.53
N MET A 277 17.36 -19.54 -3.29
CA MET A 277 16.86 -20.55 -2.35
C MET A 277 15.36 -20.35 -2.04
N SER A 278 14.92 -19.11 -1.78
CA SER A 278 13.48 -18.80 -1.61
C SER A 278 12.65 -19.20 -2.84
N VAL A 279 13.16 -18.95 -4.05
CA VAL A 279 12.51 -19.38 -5.29
C VAL A 279 12.44 -20.89 -5.35
N VAL A 280 13.50 -21.62 -5.00
CA VAL A 280 13.51 -23.08 -4.95
C VAL A 280 12.45 -23.63 -4.01
N PHE A 281 12.30 -23.09 -2.79
CA PHE A 281 11.19 -23.47 -1.89
C PHE A 281 9.82 -23.22 -2.52
N SER A 282 9.68 -22.07 -3.20
CA SER A 282 8.48 -21.71 -3.95
C SER A 282 8.30 -22.48 -5.27
N ILE A 283 9.25 -23.31 -5.69
CA ILE A 283 9.03 -24.27 -6.77
C ILE A 283 8.51 -25.57 -6.16
N PHE A 284 9.13 -26.04 -5.08
CA PHE A 284 8.73 -27.25 -4.37
C PHE A 284 7.27 -27.19 -3.88
N TRP A 285 6.82 -26.07 -3.31
CA TRP A 285 5.45 -25.96 -2.82
C TRP A 285 4.39 -26.06 -3.96
N LEU A 286 4.75 -25.77 -5.23
CA LEU A 286 3.84 -25.90 -6.37
C LEU A 286 3.63 -27.37 -6.70
N PHE A 287 4.71 -28.16 -6.66
CA PHE A 287 4.64 -29.59 -6.89
C PHE A 287 3.91 -30.30 -5.74
N VAL A 288 4.19 -29.93 -4.49
CA VAL A 288 3.46 -30.47 -3.33
C VAL A 288 2.00 -30.05 -3.40
N GLY A 289 1.69 -28.80 -3.76
CA GLY A 289 0.33 -28.32 -3.93
C GLY A 289 -0.44 -29.08 -5.00
N LEU A 290 0.20 -29.44 -6.12
CA LEU A 290 -0.41 -30.29 -7.13
C LEU A 290 -0.73 -31.69 -6.58
N LYS A 291 0.16 -32.29 -5.80
CA LYS A 291 -0.07 -33.58 -5.14
C LYS A 291 -1.21 -33.49 -4.14
N LEU A 292 -1.24 -32.43 -3.34
CA LEU A 292 -2.27 -32.18 -2.34
C LEU A 292 -3.66 -32.09 -2.97
N ILE A 293 -3.87 -31.24 -3.98
CA ILE A 293 -5.20 -31.11 -4.60
C ILE A 293 -5.66 -32.41 -5.29
N GLN A 294 -4.72 -33.24 -5.76
CA GLN A 294 -5.02 -34.54 -6.35
C GLN A 294 -5.51 -35.56 -5.33
N LEU A 295 -5.22 -35.39 -4.03
CA LEU A 295 -5.80 -36.21 -2.96
C LEU A 295 -7.29 -35.88 -2.75
N TYR A 296 -7.68 -34.60 -2.86
CA TYR A 296 -9.05 -34.15 -2.61
C TYR A 296 -9.97 -34.26 -3.80
N THR A 297 -9.46 -34.13 -5.03
CA THR A 297 -10.32 -34.17 -6.22
C THR A 297 -9.61 -34.71 -7.46
N ARG A 298 -10.37 -35.45 -8.26
CA ARG A 298 -9.96 -35.87 -9.62
C ARG A 298 -10.48 -34.93 -10.71
N LYS A 299 -11.32 -33.93 -10.35
CA LYS A 299 -11.90 -32.98 -11.31
C LYS A 299 -10.81 -32.04 -11.83
N ARG A 300 -10.43 -32.22 -13.10
CA ARG A 300 -9.35 -31.45 -13.75
C ARG A 300 -9.53 -29.95 -13.68
N LEU A 301 -10.76 -29.46 -13.84
CA LEU A 301 -11.06 -28.04 -13.73
C LEU A 301 -10.67 -27.48 -12.35
N LEU A 302 -10.98 -28.19 -11.26
CA LEU A 302 -10.65 -27.76 -9.90
C LEU A 302 -9.13 -27.77 -9.67
N ILE A 303 -8.44 -28.82 -10.13
CA ILE A 303 -6.98 -28.89 -10.07
C ILE A 303 -6.36 -27.69 -10.81
N ASN A 304 -6.84 -27.38 -12.02
CA ASN A 304 -6.30 -26.28 -12.81
C ASN A 304 -6.57 -24.92 -12.16
N ILE A 305 -7.76 -24.69 -11.61
CA ILE A 305 -8.09 -23.45 -10.90
C ILE A 305 -7.20 -23.30 -9.66
N PHE A 306 -7.05 -24.37 -8.87
CA PHE A 306 -6.19 -24.37 -7.70
C PHE A 306 -4.72 -24.09 -8.06
N MET A 307 -4.19 -24.77 -9.09
CA MET A 307 -2.83 -24.53 -9.54
C MET A 307 -2.65 -23.13 -10.13
N ALA A 308 -3.63 -22.60 -10.86
CA ALA A 308 -3.55 -21.24 -11.37
C ALA A 308 -3.51 -20.22 -10.24
N PHE A 309 -4.34 -20.41 -9.20
CA PHE A 309 -4.29 -19.59 -7.99
C PHE A 309 -2.92 -19.67 -7.32
N LEU A 310 -2.41 -20.88 -7.04
CA LEU A 310 -1.14 -21.08 -6.36
C LEU A 310 0.07 -20.54 -7.17
N SER A 311 0.05 -20.70 -8.50
CA SER A 311 1.12 -20.28 -9.38
C SER A 311 1.14 -18.78 -9.66
N PHE A 312 -0.01 -18.11 -9.74
CA PHE A 312 -0.12 -16.72 -10.22
C PHE A 312 -0.64 -15.71 -9.20
N THR A 313 -0.91 -16.11 -7.96
CA THR A 313 -1.26 -15.15 -6.90
C THR A 313 -0.08 -14.19 -6.68
N PRO A 314 -0.27 -12.86 -6.85
CA PRO A 314 0.84 -11.90 -6.80
C PRO A 314 1.66 -11.97 -5.52
N SER A 315 1.01 -12.11 -4.36
CA SER A 315 1.70 -12.23 -3.07
C SER A 315 2.62 -13.45 -3.02
N PHE A 316 2.20 -14.60 -3.56
CA PHE A 316 3.03 -15.81 -3.58
C PHE A 316 4.21 -15.71 -4.54
N VAL A 317 4.03 -15.02 -5.66
CA VAL A 317 5.13 -14.73 -6.59
C VAL A 317 6.12 -13.78 -5.95
N PHE A 318 5.64 -12.70 -5.34
CA PHE A 318 6.49 -11.72 -4.67
C PHE A 318 7.31 -12.35 -3.53
N LEU A 319 6.64 -13.01 -2.58
CA LEU A 319 7.27 -13.67 -1.42
C LEU A 319 8.29 -14.73 -1.83
N SER A 320 8.14 -15.35 -3.01
CA SER A 320 9.13 -16.32 -3.49
C SER A 320 10.50 -15.74 -3.80
N THR A 321 10.61 -14.42 -3.97
CA THR A 321 11.82 -13.75 -4.45
C THR A 321 12.50 -12.87 -3.39
N VAL A 322 11.95 -12.82 -2.18
CA VAL A 322 12.42 -11.97 -1.08
C VAL A 322 13.24 -12.80 -0.08
N VAL A 323 14.17 -12.14 0.62
CA VAL A 323 14.90 -12.75 1.75
C VAL A 323 14.01 -12.69 2.99
N ASN A 324 13.20 -13.74 3.18
CA ASN A 324 12.38 -13.94 4.37
C ASN A 324 12.01 -15.43 4.53
N ASN A 325 11.46 -15.78 5.70
CA ASN A 325 11.08 -17.15 6.02
C ASN A 325 9.74 -17.61 5.40
N ASP A 326 9.00 -16.73 4.73
CA ASP A 326 7.64 -17.03 4.25
C ASP A 326 7.59 -18.13 3.20
N ALA A 327 8.55 -18.14 2.26
CA ALA A 327 8.62 -19.16 1.22
C ALA A 327 8.83 -20.57 1.82
N LEU A 328 9.68 -20.68 2.85
CA LEU A 328 9.90 -21.93 3.57
C LEU A 328 8.67 -22.29 4.43
N ASN A 329 8.11 -21.33 5.15
CA ASN A 329 6.92 -21.54 5.99
C ASN A 329 5.75 -22.08 5.17
N ALA A 330 5.53 -21.54 3.98
CA ALA A 330 4.45 -21.99 3.13
C ALA A 330 4.71 -23.37 2.51
N LEU A 331 5.97 -23.70 2.19
CA LEU A 331 6.37 -25.07 1.83
C LEU A 331 6.10 -26.06 2.98
N LEU A 332 6.55 -25.75 4.19
CA LEU A 332 6.36 -26.63 5.35
C LEU A 332 4.88 -26.76 5.72
N GLY A 333 4.12 -25.67 5.62
CA GLY A 333 2.68 -25.66 5.84
C GLY A 333 1.95 -26.57 4.85
N ILE A 334 2.25 -26.48 3.55
CA ILE A 334 1.60 -27.36 2.56
C ILE A 334 2.04 -28.82 2.68
N VAL A 335 3.29 -29.07 3.06
CA VAL A 335 3.80 -30.42 3.36
C VAL A 335 3.14 -31.01 4.60
N SER A 336 2.83 -30.20 5.61
CA SER A 336 2.17 -30.67 6.83
C SER A 336 0.69 -31.02 6.62
N ILE A 337 0.04 -30.38 5.64
CA ILE A 337 -1.35 -30.68 5.25
C ILE A 337 -1.43 -31.89 4.32
N TYR A 338 -0.39 -32.13 3.52
CA TYR A 338 -0.26 -33.29 2.64
C TYR A 338 0.05 -34.57 3.41
#